data_AF-A0A0J9QVD0-F1
#
_entry.id   AF-A0A0J9QVD0-F1
#
_cell.length_a   1.000
_cell.length_b   1.000
_cell.length_c   1.000
_cell.angle_alpha   90.00
_cell.angle_beta   90.00
_cell.angle_gamma   90.00
#
_symmetry.space_group_name_H-M   'P 1'
#
loop_
_entity.id
_entity.type
_entity.pdbx_description
1 polymer ?
#
loop_
_entity_poly.entity_id
_entity_poly.type
_entity_poly.pdbx_seq_one_letter_code
_entity_poly.pdbx_strand_id
1 'polypeptide(L)'
;MANYSQLRIIIGFCVILAVILDQPFTAEAVVRDACQTAPNKNVWLCSPTTLGIFFDPETQRCRYMGCSNRKLFLTLEDCEKICNNPRHIKRRNHSKANETSH
;
A
#
# COMPACT_ATOMS: atom_id res chain seq x y z
N MET A 1 -23.92 34.81 -32.10
CA MET A 1 -24.07 35.52 -30.81
C MET A 1 -24.29 34.46 -29.75
N ALA A 2 -23.28 34.15 -28.93
CA ALA A 2 -23.48 33.19 -27.83
C ALA A 2 -24.44 33.81 -26.83
N ASN A 3 -25.60 33.17 -26.61
CA ASN A 3 -26.58 33.65 -25.66
C ASN A 3 -25.94 33.77 -24.27
N TYR A 4 -26.22 34.86 -23.56
CA TYR A 4 -25.66 35.16 -22.24
C TYR A 4 -25.76 33.97 -21.24
N SER A 5 -26.82 33.17 -21.38
CA SER A 5 -27.02 31.91 -20.65
C SER A 5 -25.95 30.85 -20.93
N GLN A 6 -25.57 30.64 -22.20
CA GLN A 6 -24.52 29.72 -22.62
C GLN A 6 -23.15 30.14 -22.07
N LEU A 7 -22.87 31.45 -22.06
CA LEU A 7 -21.62 31.98 -21.53
C LEU A 7 -21.47 31.67 -20.03
N ARG A 8 -22.55 31.80 -19.25
CA ARG A 8 -22.55 31.47 -17.81
C ARG A 8 -22.34 29.99 -17.53
N ILE A 9 -22.95 29.13 -18.35
CA ILE A 9 -22.79 27.68 -18.24
C ILE A 9 -21.33 27.30 -18.52
N ILE A 10 -20.73 27.85 -19.59
CA ILE A 10 -19.33 27.59 -19.95
C ILE A 10 -18.39 28.06 -18.83
N ILE A 11 -18.58 29.27 -18.31
CA ILE A 11 -17.76 29.80 -17.20
C ILE A 11 -17.89 28.93 -15.96
N GLY A 12 -19.11 28.52 -15.59
CA GLY A 12 -19.34 27.63 -14.46
C GLY A 12 -18.64 26.27 -14.64
N PHE A 13 -18.70 25.70 -15.84
CA PHE A 13 -18.04 24.44 -16.15
C PHE A 13 -16.51 24.57 -16.11
N CYS A 14 -15.95 25.67 -16.62
CA CYS A 14 -14.52 25.98 -16.54
C CYS A 14 -14.03 26.10 -15.09
N VAL A 15 -14.82 26.73 -14.21
CA VAL A 15 -14.47 26.85 -12.78
C VAL A 15 -14.50 25.50 -12.08
N ILE A 16 -15.52 24.67 -12.36
CA ILE A 16 -15.61 23.32 -11.79
C ILE A 16 -14.43 22.45 -12.26
N LEU A 17 -14.09 22.51 -13.56
CA LEU A 17 -12.93 21.80 -14.11
C LEU A 17 -11.63 22.28 -13.46
N ALA A 18 -11.44 23.59 -13.29
CA ALA A 18 -10.26 24.13 -12.61
C ALA A 18 -10.14 23.60 -11.17
N VAL A 19 -11.24 23.56 -10.41
CA VAL A 19 -11.25 23.02 -9.04
C VAL A 19 -10.92 21.51 -9.00
N ILE A 20 -11.39 20.72 -9.97
CA ILE A 20 -11.09 19.28 -10.06
C ILE A 20 -9.62 19.04 -10.45
N LEU A 21 -9.05 19.88 -11.32
CA LEU A 21 -7.63 19.81 -11.69
C LEU A 21 -6.71 20.27 -10.56
N ASP A 22 -7.14 21.24 -9.74
CA ASP A 22 -6.41 21.73 -8.57
C ASP A 22 -6.55 20.85 -7.34
N GLN A 23 -7.48 19.88 -7.33
CA GLN A 23 -7.45 18.84 -6.31
C GLN A 23 -6.17 18.04 -6.55
N PRO A 24 -5.17 18.10 -5.65
CA PRO A 24 -4.12 17.12 -5.72
C PRO A 24 -4.84 15.80 -5.49
N PHE A 25 -4.92 14.98 -6.53
CA PHE A 25 -5.10 13.55 -6.36
C PHE A 25 -3.86 13.09 -5.59
N THR A 26 -3.83 13.35 -4.29
CA THR A 26 -3.06 12.58 -3.32
C THR A 26 -3.75 11.23 -3.27
N ALA A 27 -3.67 10.49 -4.38
CA ALA A 27 -3.44 9.08 -4.29
C ALA A 27 -2.13 8.97 -3.54
N GLU A 28 -2.20 9.08 -2.21
CA GLU A 28 -1.16 8.58 -1.35
C GLU A 28 -1.04 7.13 -1.79
N ALA A 29 -0.03 6.86 -2.61
CA ALA A 29 0.49 5.53 -2.73
C ALA A 29 0.95 5.23 -1.30
N VAL A 30 0.02 4.72 -0.49
CA VAL A 30 0.35 4.15 0.81
C VAL A 30 1.24 2.99 0.43
N VAL A 31 2.54 3.25 0.41
CA VAL A 31 3.58 2.25 0.22
C VAL A 31 3.47 1.38 1.46
N ARG A 32 2.51 0.45 1.43
CA ARG A 32 2.33 -0.55 2.47
C ARG A 32 3.65 -1.30 2.52
N ASP A 33 4.33 -1.16 3.65
CA ASP A 33 5.59 -1.82 3.89
C ASP A 33 5.36 -3.33 3.74
N ALA A 34 5.98 -3.96 2.74
CA ALA A 34 5.74 -5.37 2.41
C ALA A 34 5.97 -6.28 3.63
N CYS A 35 6.87 -5.87 4.52
CA CYS A 35 7.23 -6.52 5.77
C CYS A 35 6.14 -6.50 6.85
N GLN A 36 5.09 -5.70 6.69
CA GLN A 36 3.94 -5.62 7.59
C GLN A 36 2.70 -6.32 7.02
N THR A 37 2.82 -6.92 5.83
CA THR A 37 1.69 -7.60 5.20
C THR A 37 1.40 -8.89 5.96
N ALA A 38 0.19 -9.05 6.48
CA ALA A 38 -0.21 -10.29 7.13
C ALA A 38 -0.43 -11.39 6.07
N PRO A 39 0.04 -12.62 6.30
CA PRO A 39 -0.28 -13.74 5.43
C PRO A 39 -1.78 -14.05 5.50
N ASN A 40 -2.35 -14.47 4.36
CA ASN A 40 -3.70 -15.02 4.38
C ASN A 40 -3.67 -16.36 5.15
N LYS A 41 -4.38 -16.40 6.28
CA LYS A 41 -4.40 -17.54 7.21
C LYS A 41 -5.26 -18.71 6.71
N ASN A 42 -5.93 -18.58 5.57
CA ASN A 42 -6.70 -19.66 4.93
C ASN A 42 -5.74 -20.66 4.24
N VAL A 43 -4.79 -21.18 5.03
CA VAL A 43 -3.67 -22.03 4.60
C VAL A 43 -4.17 -23.32 3.93
N TRP A 44 -5.37 -23.79 4.29
CA TRP A 44 -5.95 -25.04 3.80
C TRP A 44 -6.24 -25.05 2.29
N LEU A 45 -6.34 -23.87 1.65
CA LEU A 45 -6.54 -23.74 0.20
C LEU A 45 -5.27 -23.35 -0.56
N CYS A 46 -4.11 -23.26 0.10
CA CYS A 46 -2.87 -22.87 -0.56
C CYS A 46 -2.26 -24.05 -1.29
N SER A 47 -2.17 -23.93 -2.61
CA SER A 47 -1.32 -24.80 -3.42
C SER A 47 0.16 -24.53 -3.07
N PRO A 48 1.06 -25.52 -3.17
CA PRO A 48 2.51 -25.30 -3.05
C PRO A 48 3.02 -24.19 -3.98
N THR A 49 2.36 -23.96 -5.10
CA THR A 49 2.69 -22.91 -6.08
C THR A 49 2.24 -21.51 -5.68
N THR A 50 1.31 -21.39 -4.72
CA THR A 50 0.77 -20.09 -4.23
C THR A 50 1.29 -19.72 -2.85
N LEU A 51 2.20 -20.52 -2.29
CA LEU A 51 2.87 -20.24 -1.03
C LEU A 51 3.69 -18.94 -1.15
N GLY A 52 3.34 -17.95 -0.32
CA GLY A 52 4.05 -16.67 -0.28
C GLY A 52 5.18 -16.66 0.75
N ILE A 53 6.12 -15.72 0.59
CA ILE A 53 7.13 -15.40 1.59
C ILE A 53 6.63 -14.19 2.38
N PHE A 54 6.61 -14.30 3.69
CA PHE A 54 6.20 -13.22 4.58
C PHE A 54 7.19 -13.08 5.74
N PHE A 55 7.30 -11.85 6.23
CA PHE A 55 8.13 -11.53 7.38
C PHE A 55 7.34 -11.73 8.67
N ASP A 56 7.90 -12.49 9.61
CA ASP A 56 7.35 -12.67 10.94
C ASP A 56 7.95 -11.63 11.90
N PRO A 57 7.17 -10.65 12.40
CA PRO A 57 7.67 -9.65 13.31
C PRO A 57 8.00 -10.19 14.70
N GLU A 58 7.44 -11.34 15.10
CA GLU A 58 7.72 -11.95 16.41
C GLU A 58 9.09 -12.63 16.39
N THR A 59 9.37 -13.40 15.34
CA THR A 59 10.65 -14.13 15.22
C THR A 59 11.72 -13.40 14.43
N GLN A 60 11.41 -12.22 13.86
CA GLN A 60 12.28 -11.42 12.98
C GLN A 60 12.86 -12.23 11.81
N ARG A 61 12.10 -13.20 11.31
CA ARG A 61 12.52 -14.16 10.26
C ARG A 61 11.53 -14.17 9.12
N CYS A 62 12.00 -14.40 7.91
CA CYS A 62 11.12 -14.65 6.79
C CYS A 62 10.78 -16.14 6.69
N ARG A 63 9.53 -16.46 6.40
CA ARG A 63 9.07 -17.84 6.26
C ARG A 63 8.09 -17.95 5.09
N TYR A 64 8.04 -19.14 4.51
CA TYR A 64 6.96 -19.49 3.60
C TYR A 64 5.69 -19.71 4.40
N MET A 65 4.70 -18.84 4.25
CA MET A 65 3.43 -18.94 4.97
C MET A 65 2.32 -18.25 4.20
N GLY A 66 1.10 -18.79 4.33
CA GLY A 66 -0.09 -18.23 3.69
C GLY A 66 -0.08 -18.28 2.16
N CYS A 67 -1.27 -18.00 1.61
CA CYS A 67 -1.46 -17.87 0.17
C CYS A 67 -1.16 -16.43 -0.23
N SER A 68 -0.40 -16.25 -1.31
CA SER A 68 -0.33 -14.94 -1.96
C SER A 68 -0.46 -15.05 -3.47
N ASN A 69 -1.42 -14.29 -4.02
CA ASN A 69 -1.56 -14.12 -5.48
C ASN A 69 -0.47 -13.21 -6.06
N ARG A 70 0.20 -12.41 -5.22
CA ARG A 70 1.34 -11.55 -5.60
C ARG A 70 2.53 -11.87 -4.71
N LYS A 71 3.63 -12.32 -5.31
CA LYS A 71 4.85 -12.58 -4.55
C LYS A 71 5.41 -11.24 -4.03
N LEU A 72 5.38 -11.04 -2.72
CA LEU A 72 5.98 -9.88 -2.06
C LEU A 72 7.51 -9.93 -2.13
N PHE A 73 8.06 -11.15 -2.11
CA PHE A 73 9.49 -11.43 -2.19
C PHE A 73 9.72 -12.63 -3.10
N LEU A 74 10.87 -12.64 -3.78
CA LEU A 74 11.29 -13.75 -4.65
C LEU A 74 12.00 -14.85 -3.84
N THR A 75 12.82 -14.46 -2.87
CA THR A 75 13.60 -15.37 -2.03
C THR A 75 13.50 -15.00 -0.55
N LEU A 76 13.80 -15.96 0.33
CA LEU A 76 13.86 -15.72 1.78
C LEU A 76 14.97 -14.70 2.10
N GLU A 77 16.11 -14.78 1.42
CA GLU A 77 17.23 -13.88 1.62
C GLU A 77 16.88 -12.43 1.27
N ASP A 78 16.15 -12.20 0.17
CA ASP A 78 15.68 -10.85 -0.20
C ASP A 78 14.73 -10.29 0.85
N CYS A 79 13.81 -11.12 1.34
CA CYS A 79 12.89 -10.74 2.40
C CYS A 79 13.64 -10.33 3.66
N GLU A 80 14.62 -11.13 4.11
CA GLU A 80 15.38 -10.81 5.31
C GLU A 80 16.24 -9.55 5.13
N LYS A 81 16.90 -9.38 3.99
CA LYS A 81 17.70 -8.18 3.68
C LYS A 81 16.84 -6.91 3.68
N ILE A 82 15.63 -6.97 3.13
CA ILE A 82 14.72 -5.81 3.06
C ILE A 82 14.11 -5.54 4.44
N CYS A 83 13.56 -6.56 5.09
CA CYS A 83 12.75 -6.39 6.30
C CYS A 83 13.57 -6.22 7.58
N ASN A 84 14.80 -6.71 7.62
CA ASN A 84 15.76 -6.46 8.70
C ASN A 84 16.64 -5.24 8.43
N ASN A 85 16.44 -4.53 7.32
CA ASN A 85 17.13 -3.26 7.08
C ASN A 85 16.74 -2.24 8.17
N PRO A 86 17.72 -1.55 8.80
CA PRO A 86 17.46 -0.52 9.80
C PRO A 86 16.45 0.55 9.35
N ARG A 87 16.37 0.85 8.05
CA ARG A 87 15.39 1.80 7.49
C ARG A 87 13.95 1.29 7.64
N HIS A 88 13.70 0.02 7.35
CA HIS A 88 12.37 -0.59 7.49
C HIS A 88 11.99 -0.78 8.95
N ILE A 89 12.95 -1.14 9.81
CA ILE A 89 12.74 -1.24 11.26
C ILE A 89 12.27 0.10 11.84
N LYS A 90 12.95 1.21 11.49
CA LYS A 90 12.56 2.56 11.95
C LYS A 90 11.14 2.93 11.50
N ARG A 91 10.77 2.66 10.25
CA ARG A 91 9.40 2.94 9.74
C ARG A 91 8.35 2.12 10.49
N ARG A 92 8.62 0.83 10.73
CA ARG A 92 7.68 -0.06 11.44
C ARG A 92 7.45 0.39 12.87
N ASN A 93 8.52 0.81 13.56
CA ASN A 93 8.42 1.32 14.93
C ASN A 93 7.64 2.64 14.98
N HIS A 94 7.83 3.52 13.99
CA HIS A 94 7.06 4.76 13.88
C HIS A 94 5.58 4.48 13.60
N SER A 95 5.27 3.52 12.71
CA SER A 95 3.89 3.10 12.43
C SER A 95 3.20 2.58 13.69
N LYS A 96 3.86 1.71 14.45
CA LYS A 96 3.35 1.20 15.74
C LYS A 96 3.11 2.32 16.75
N ALA A 97 4.03 3.28 16.86
CA ALA A 97 3.89 4.40 17.78
C ALA A 97 2.65 5.25 17.47
N ASN A 98 2.40 5.51 16.18
CA ASN A 98 1.21 6.23 15.74
C ASN A 98 -0.10 5.48 16.04
N GLU A 99 -0.12 4.15 15.90
CA GLU A 99 -1.30 3.33 16.23
C GLU A 99 -1.64 3.35 17.73
N THR A 100 -0.63 3.45 18.60
CA THR A 100 -0.82 3.48 20.07
C THR A 100 -1.19 4.85 20.64
N SER A 101 -1.16 5.93 19.83
CA SER A 101 -1.48 7.29 20.28
C SER A 101 -2.96 7.68 20.08
N HIS A 102 -3.83 6.73 19.73
CA HIS A 102 -5.24 6.98 19.43
C HIS A 102 -6.20 6.31 20.40
#